data_AF-A0A2M8P4I6-F1
#
_entry.id   AF-A0A2M8P4I6-F1
#
_cell.length_a   1.000
_cell.length_b   1.000
_cell.length_c   1.000
_cell.angle_alpha   90.00
_cell.angle_beta   90.00
_cell.angle_gamma   90.00
#
_symmetry.space_group_name_H-M   'P 1'
#
loop_
_entity.id
_entity.type
_entity.pdbx_description
1 polymer ?
#
loop_
_entity_poly.entity_id
_entity_poly.type
_entity_poly.pdbx_seq_one_letter_code
_entity_poly.pdbx_strand_id
1 'polypeptide(L)'
;MGHVIVHIIKNFRLWERPSQIAFLMAIILALPALILSVIGDEAIRGYAVASLMASLFVAQLIFLWASRGMVSDYTRAQRHFLRQEFAQAQQILLLHLQKHPKDVQAMTLLGNTYRQQGDLDNSHRILLEAINIQPMNYFPLYGFGRTLLVAGQYEQALQTFQKARQAGGHDITYFDIGESAYYLGDMTTAREALNMGLTRATDDDNRVWMARALLCMMDQSPLPPLTDASRAYWTAQAHLFAHTPYGEALHVLLAEQMQS
;
A
#
# COMPACT_ATOMS: atom_id res chain seq x y z
N MET A 1 22.51 -10.47 9.04
CA MET A 1 23.63 -10.34 8.08
C MET A 1 23.43 -11.18 6.80
N GLY A 2 23.08 -12.47 6.89
CA GLY A 2 22.96 -13.34 5.69
C GLY A 2 21.91 -12.94 4.65
N HIS A 3 20.70 -12.51 5.07
CA HIS A 3 19.64 -12.11 4.13
C HIS A 3 19.99 -10.90 3.27
N VAL A 4 20.70 -9.91 3.84
CA VAL A 4 21.10 -8.69 3.13
C VAL A 4 22.14 -9.02 2.05
N ILE A 5 23.12 -9.86 2.39
CA ILE A 5 24.17 -10.30 1.45
C ILE A 5 23.56 -11.10 0.30
N VAL A 6 22.64 -12.04 0.60
CA VAL A 6 21.94 -12.82 -0.44
C VAL A 6 21.09 -11.93 -1.35
N HIS A 7 20.45 -10.89 -0.80
CA HIS A 7 19.67 -9.93 -1.58
C HIS A 7 20.56 -9.08 -2.50
N ILE A 8 21.70 -8.60 -1.99
CA ILE A 8 22.69 -7.84 -2.78
C ILE A 8 23.26 -8.71 -3.93
N ILE A 9 23.59 -9.98 -3.68
CA ILE A 9 24.12 -10.89 -4.71
C ILE A 9 23.08 -11.19 -5.78
N LYS A 10 21.82 -11.43 -5.41
CA LYS A 10 20.73 -11.62 -6.37
C LYS A 10 20.53 -10.36 -7.24
N ASN A 11 20.60 -9.19 -6.62
CA ASN A 11 20.38 -7.92 -7.31
C ASN A 11 21.57 -7.48 -8.17
N PHE A 12 22.80 -7.89 -7.85
CA PHE A 12 23.97 -7.63 -8.69
C PHE A 12 23.75 -8.15 -10.12
N ARG A 13 23.09 -9.30 -10.27
CA ARG A 13 22.75 -9.86 -11.59
C ARG A 13 21.74 -9.03 -12.38
N LEU A 14 20.94 -8.20 -11.71
CA LEU A 14 19.94 -7.32 -12.33
C LEU A 14 20.53 -5.99 -12.81
N TRP A 15 21.75 -5.65 -12.38
CA TRP A 15 22.43 -4.45 -12.85
C TRP A 15 22.76 -4.53 -14.34
N GLU A 16 22.85 -3.37 -14.98
CA GLU A 16 23.35 -3.28 -16.36
C GLU A 16 24.76 -3.88 -16.44
N ARG A 17 25.04 -4.64 -17.51
CA ARG A 17 26.35 -5.29 -17.73
C ARG A 17 27.54 -4.34 -17.54
N PRO A 18 27.51 -3.08 -18.02
CA PRO A 18 28.60 -2.13 -17.79
C PRO A 18 28.84 -1.82 -16.31
N SER A 19 27.79 -1.69 -15.49
CA SER A 19 27.93 -1.44 -14.05
C SER A 19 28.50 -2.63 -13.30
N GLN A 20 28.11 -3.85 -13.68
CA GLN A 20 28.68 -5.06 -13.08
C GLN A 20 30.18 -5.11 -13.29
N ILE A 21 30.63 -4.87 -14.53
CA ILE A 21 32.04 -4.87 -14.89
C ILE A 21 32.78 -3.75 -14.16
N ALA A 22 32.24 -2.52 -14.16
CA ALA A 22 32.87 -1.38 -13.50
C ALA A 22 33.00 -1.59 -11.97
N PHE A 23 31.99 -2.16 -11.32
CA PHE A 23 32.02 -2.45 -9.89
C PHE A 23 33.04 -3.53 -9.55
N LEU A 24 33.11 -4.62 -10.34
CA LEU A 24 34.13 -5.66 -10.16
C LEU A 24 35.54 -5.11 -10.37
N MET A 25 35.74 -4.28 -11.41
CA MET A 25 37.03 -3.62 -11.64
C MET A 25 37.45 -2.73 -10.48
N ALA A 26 36.53 -1.95 -9.89
CA ALA A 26 36.82 -1.13 -8.72
C ALA A 26 37.24 -1.97 -7.50
N ILE A 27 36.60 -3.13 -7.28
CA ILE A 27 36.98 -4.07 -6.20
C ILE A 27 38.35 -4.70 -6.49
N ILE A 28 38.60 -5.14 -7.73
CA ILE A 28 39.88 -5.75 -8.14
C ILE A 28 41.04 -4.77 -7.94
N LEU A 29 40.85 -3.48 -8.26
CA LEU A 29 41.85 -2.43 -8.05
C LEU A 29 42.04 -2.05 -6.58
N ALA A 30 40.98 -2.17 -5.76
CA ALA A 30 41.05 -1.94 -4.32
C ALA A 30 41.86 -3.01 -3.57
N LEU A 31 41.88 -4.27 -4.05
CA LEU A 31 42.60 -5.38 -3.40
C LEU A 31 44.12 -5.15 -3.26
N PRO A 32 44.89 -4.82 -4.32
CA PRO A 32 46.33 -4.54 -4.16
C PRO A 32 46.57 -3.27 -3.33
N ALA A 33 45.71 -2.25 -3.43
CA ALA A 33 45.80 -1.06 -2.58
C ALA A 33 45.60 -1.39 -1.09
N LEU A 34 44.66 -2.30 -0.78
CA LEU A 34 44.46 -2.81 0.57
C LEU A 34 45.68 -3.57 1.08
N ILE A 35 46.23 -4.49 0.27
CA ILE A 35 47.43 -5.26 0.65
C ILE A 35 48.62 -4.34 0.92
N LEU A 36 48.88 -3.37 0.03
CA LEU A 36 49.95 -2.39 0.18
C LEU A 36 49.71 -1.43 1.35
N SER A 37 48.46 -1.15 1.71
CA SER A 37 48.16 -0.32 2.89
C SER A 37 48.50 -1.01 4.21
N VAL A 38 48.45 -2.35 4.25
CA VAL A 38 48.71 -3.16 5.45
C VAL A 38 50.18 -3.57 5.54
N ILE A 39 50.77 -4.01 4.43
CA ILE A 39 52.11 -4.61 4.40
C ILE A 39 53.18 -3.62 3.93
N GLY A 40 52.80 -2.54 3.23
CA GLY A 40 53.74 -1.61 2.62
C GLY A 40 54.49 -0.72 3.60
N ASP A 41 55.70 -0.34 3.18
CA ASP A 41 56.57 0.60 3.88
C ASP A 41 55.95 1.99 3.98
N GLU A 42 56.45 2.79 4.94
CA GLU A 42 55.88 4.09 5.29
C GLU A 42 55.82 5.06 4.10
N ALA A 43 56.77 4.97 3.16
CA ALA A 43 56.83 5.77 1.95
C ALA A 43 55.67 5.52 0.96
N ILE A 44 55.16 4.27 0.88
CA ILE A 44 54.11 3.87 -0.07
C ILE A 44 52.74 3.75 0.59
N ARG A 45 52.69 3.58 1.91
CA ARG A 45 51.45 3.37 2.68
C ARG A 45 50.44 4.50 2.51
N GLY A 46 50.89 5.76 2.50
CA GLY A 46 50.02 6.92 2.30
C GLY A 46 49.31 6.90 0.93
N TYR A 47 50.06 6.63 -0.13
CA TYR A 47 49.50 6.51 -1.49
C TYR A 47 48.56 5.31 -1.64
N ALA A 48 48.88 4.19 -0.97
CA ALA A 48 48.04 3.00 -0.97
C ALA A 48 46.69 3.24 -0.27
N VAL A 49 46.71 3.91 0.89
CA VAL A 49 45.48 4.30 1.61
C VAL A 49 44.64 5.27 0.77
N ALA A 50 45.26 6.28 0.15
CA ALA A 50 44.55 7.21 -0.73
C ALA A 50 43.91 6.49 -1.95
N SER A 51 44.64 5.56 -2.57
CA SER A 51 44.15 4.77 -3.71
C SER A 51 43.01 3.83 -3.32
N LEU A 52 43.08 3.23 -2.13
CA LEU A 52 42.01 2.40 -1.57
C LEU A 52 40.74 3.24 -1.35
N MET A 53 40.87 4.40 -0.71
CA MET A 53 39.76 5.32 -0.46
C MET A 53 39.10 5.77 -1.76
N ALA A 54 39.89 6.15 -2.78
CA ALA A 54 39.38 6.54 -4.09
C ALA A 54 38.63 5.40 -4.79
N SER A 55 39.18 4.17 -4.73
CA SER A 55 38.56 2.99 -5.35
C SER A 55 37.25 2.62 -4.68
N LEU A 56 37.17 2.71 -3.35
CA LEU A 56 35.94 2.48 -2.58
C LEU A 56 34.88 3.56 -2.88
N PHE A 57 35.28 4.82 -3.02
CA PHE A 57 34.37 5.91 -3.39
C PHE A 57 33.79 5.70 -4.80
N VAL A 58 34.63 5.33 -5.77
CA VAL A 58 34.18 4.98 -7.13
C VAL A 58 33.24 3.78 -7.11
N ALA A 59 33.57 2.73 -6.35
CA ALA A 59 32.70 1.56 -6.19
C ALA A 59 31.34 1.94 -5.59
N GLN A 60 31.32 2.86 -4.62
CA GLN A 60 30.10 3.39 -4.01
C GLN A 60 29.26 4.18 -5.01
N LEU A 61 29.87 5.04 -5.85
CA LEU A 61 29.15 5.77 -6.90
C LEU A 61 28.55 4.83 -7.94
N ILE A 62 29.30 3.81 -8.38
CA ILE A 62 28.80 2.79 -9.31
C ILE A 62 27.64 2.03 -8.67
N PHE A 63 27.77 1.66 -7.39
CA PHE A 63 26.69 0.99 -6.66
C PHE A 63 25.42 1.86 -6.63
N LEU A 64 25.54 3.16 -6.32
CA LEU A 64 24.40 4.08 -6.30
C LEU A 64 23.75 4.24 -7.68
N TRP A 65 24.56 4.33 -8.74
CA TRP A 65 24.06 4.44 -10.11
C TRP A 65 23.40 3.15 -10.57
N ALA A 66 24.03 2.01 -10.37
CA ALA A 66 23.52 0.70 -10.77
C ALA A 66 22.26 0.31 -9.99
N SER A 67 22.12 0.84 -8.77
CA SER A 67 20.94 0.65 -7.94
C SER A 67 19.80 1.64 -8.19
N ARG A 68 19.94 2.58 -9.13
CA ARG A 68 18.89 3.59 -9.45
C ARG A 68 17.53 2.98 -9.80
N GLY A 69 17.53 1.77 -10.36
CA GLY A 69 16.33 1.01 -10.72
C GLY A 69 15.89 -0.03 -9.68
N MET A 70 16.51 -0.09 -8.48
CA MET A 70 16.18 -1.11 -7.47
C MET A 70 14.75 -1.02 -6.96
N VAL A 71 14.12 0.15 -7.07
CA VAL A 71 12.72 0.29 -6.68
C VAL A 71 11.85 -0.12 -7.85
N SER A 72 11.18 -1.27 -7.70
CA SER A 72 10.28 -1.81 -8.72
C SER A 72 9.21 -0.78 -9.12
N ASP A 73 8.70 -0.88 -10.34
CA ASP A 73 7.60 -0.03 -10.81
C ASP A 73 6.39 -0.16 -9.86
N TYR A 74 6.13 -1.35 -9.33
CA TYR A 74 5.18 -1.57 -8.24
C TYR A 74 5.47 -0.72 -7.00
N THR A 75 6.68 -0.76 -6.43
CA THR A 75 7.01 0.01 -5.22
C THR A 75 7.04 1.52 -5.50
N ARG A 76 7.35 1.95 -6.73
CA ARG A 76 7.20 3.35 -7.16
C ARG A 76 5.72 3.75 -7.15
N ALA A 77 4.86 2.96 -7.79
CA ALA A 77 3.42 3.21 -7.80
C ALA A 77 2.83 3.22 -6.38
N GLN A 78 3.26 2.30 -5.51
CA GLN A 78 2.82 2.25 -4.12
C GLN A 78 3.17 3.54 -3.36
N ARG A 79 4.36 4.12 -3.62
CA ARG A 79 4.74 5.41 -3.02
C ARG A 79 3.87 6.56 -3.52
N HIS A 80 3.58 6.60 -4.82
CA HIS A 80 2.64 7.60 -5.37
C HIS A 80 1.24 7.44 -4.76
N PHE A 81 0.75 6.20 -4.62
CA PHE A 81 -0.52 5.90 -3.97
C PHE A 81 -0.57 6.41 -2.52
N LEU A 82 0.48 6.17 -1.72
CA LEU A 82 0.56 6.64 -0.33
C LEU A 82 0.62 8.17 -0.21
N ARG A 83 1.13 8.85 -1.24
CA ARG A 83 1.12 10.32 -1.36
C ARG A 83 -0.18 10.89 -1.92
N GLN A 84 -1.17 10.03 -2.19
CA GLN A 84 -2.43 10.39 -2.86
C GLN A 84 -2.26 10.91 -4.29
N GLU A 85 -1.10 10.64 -4.91
CA GLU A 85 -0.77 10.96 -6.30
C GLU A 85 -1.32 9.85 -7.23
N PHE A 86 -2.65 9.70 -7.24
CA PHE A 86 -3.31 8.53 -7.84
C PHE A 86 -3.15 8.45 -9.36
N ALA A 87 -3.11 9.58 -10.06
CA ALA A 87 -2.89 9.61 -11.52
C ALA A 87 -1.51 9.05 -11.91
N GLN A 88 -0.47 9.41 -11.16
CA GLN A 88 0.89 8.91 -11.35
C GLN A 88 0.97 7.42 -11.01
N ALA A 89 0.34 7.00 -9.91
CA ALA A 89 0.27 5.59 -9.53
C ALA A 89 -0.39 4.74 -10.63
N GLN A 90 -1.53 5.20 -11.16
CA GLN A 90 -2.27 4.55 -12.24
C GLN A 90 -1.39 4.37 -13.48
N GLN A 91 -0.71 5.44 -13.94
CA GLN A 91 0.13 5.37 -15.14
C GLN A 91 1.26 4.35 -14.98
N ILE A 92 1.94 4.33 -13.83
CA ILE A 92 3.03 3.39 -13.57
C ILE A 92 2.49 1.95 -13.51
N LEU A 93 1.34 1.73 -12.87
CA LEU A 93 0.74 0.39 -12.76
C LEU A 93 0.29 -0.16 -14.10
N LEU A 94 -0.30 0.68 -14.96
CA LEU A 94 -0.68 0.27 -16.32
C LEU A 94 0.54 -0.19 -17.12
N LEU A 95 1.65 0.56 -17.07
CA LEU A 95 2.90 0.17 -17.74
C LEU A 95 3.52 -1.09 -17.14
N HIS A 96 3.43 -1.26 -15.82
CA HIS A 96 3.90 -2.47 -15.13
C HIS A 96 3.10 -3.70 -15.57
N LEU A 97 1.77 -3.59 -15.60
CA LEU A 97 0.86 -4.68 -15.98
C LEU A 97 0.95 -5.02 -17.48
N GLN A 98 1.36 -4.10 -18.35
CA GLN A 98 1.70 -4.46 -19.74
C GLN A 98 2.84 -5.48 -19.83
N LYS A 99 3.81 -5.41 -18.92
CA LYS A 99 4.96 -6.34 -18.84
C LYS A 99 4.65 -7.57 -17.98
N HIS A 100 3.79 -7.39 -16.97
CA HIS A 100 3.46 -8.39 -15.96
C HIS A 100 1.93 -8.53 -15.82
N PRO A 101 1.21 -9.05 -16.83
CA PRO A 101 -0.25 -8.97 -16.91
C PRO A 101 -1.01 -9.75 -15.84
N LYS A 102 -0.35 -10.65 -15.12
CA LYS A 102 -0.96 -11.48 -14.05
C LYS A 102 -0.41 -11.16 -12.66
N ASP A 103 0.20 -9.99 -12.50
CA ASP A 103 0.68 -9.54 -11.20
C ASP A 103 -0.50 -9.07 -10.32
N VAL A 104 -1.01 -10.00 -9.52
CA VAL A 104 -2.16 -9.78 -8.61
C VAL A 104 -1.91 -8.62 -7.64
N GLN A 105 -0.68 -8.39 -7.19
CA GLN A 105 -0.38 -7.28 -6.28
C GLN A 105 -0.53 -5.94 -7.00
N ALA A 106 0.04 -5.82 -8.20
CA ALA A 106 -0.11 -4.62 -9.02
C ALA A 106 -1.57 -4.40 -9.47
N MET A 107 -2.30 -5.45 -9.84
CA MET A 107 -3.73 -5.36 -10.17
C MET A 107 -4.56 -4.88 -8.97
N THR A 108 -4.26 -5.39 -7.77
CA THR A 108 -4.92 -4.95 -6.54
C THR A 108 -4.67 -3.47 -6.24
N LEU A 109 -3.41 -3.04 -6.36
CA LEU A 109 -3.05 -1.64 -6.15
C LEU A 109 -3.68 -0.73 -7.21
N LEU A 110 -3.79 -1.19 -8.47
CA LEU A 110 -4.47 -0.45 -9.53
C LEU A 110 -5.96 -0.31 -9.26
N GLY A 111 -6.64 -1.38 -8.82
CA GLY A 111 -8.04 -1.31 -8.41
C GLY A 111 -8.26 -0.33 -7.26
N ASN A 112 -7.44 -0.42 -6.21
CA ASN A 112 -7.46 0.55 -5.13
C ASN A 112 -7.22 1.99 -5.62
N THR A 113 -6.34 2.18 -6.60
CA THR A 113 -6.07 3.50 -7.21
C THR A 113 -7.30 4.03 -7.94
N TYR A 114 -7.95 3.20 -8.77
CA TYR A 114 -9.20 3.58 -9.45
C TYR A 114 -10.30 3.98 -8.46
N ARG A 115 -10.50 3.20 -7.39
CA ARG A 115 -11.46 3.55 -6.34
C ARG A 115 -11.16 4.90 -5.70
N GLN A 116 -9.89 5.21 -5.41
CA GLN A 116 -9.51 6.52 -4.84
C GLN A 116 -9.67 7.68 -5.83
N GLN A 117 -9.80 7.39 -7.13
CA GLN A 117 -10.13 8.37 -8.16
C GLN A 117 -11.65 8.50 -8.41
N GLY A 118 -12.47 7.70 -7.73
CA GLY A 118 -13.92 7.64 -7.98
C GLY A 118 -14.32 6.70 -9.12
N ASP A 119 -13.36 6.08 -9.82
CA ASP A 119 -13.62 5.16 -10.94
C ASP A 119 -13.93 3.75 -10.40
N LEU A 120 -15.17 3.58 -9.94
CA LEU A 120 -15.63 2.32 -9.33
C LEU A 120 -15.73 1.19 -10.36
N ASP A 121 -16.03 1.50 -11.63
CA ASP A 121 -16.18 0.50 -12.70
C ASP A 121 -14.84 -0.16 -13.03
N ASN A 122 -13.79 0.63 -13.27
CA ASN A 122 -12.46 0.08 -13.53
C ASN A 122 -11.89 -0.61 -12.29
N SER A 123 -12.16 -0.09 -11.08
CA SER A 123 -11.80 -0.76 -9.83
C SER A 123 -12.41 -2.16 -9.75
N HIS A 124 -13.73 -2.25 -9.95
CA HIS A 124 -14.48 -3.51 -9.93
C HIS A 124 -13.89 -4.51 -10.93
N ARG A 125 -13.70 -4.09 -12.18
CA ARG A 125 -13.20 -4.97 -13.26
C ARG A 125 -11.82 -5.55 -12.94
N ILE A 126 -10.84 -4.70 -12.57
CA ILE A 126 -9.46 -5.16 -12.38
C ILE A 126 -9.29 -6.01 -11.11
N LEU A 127 -10.05 -5.70 -10.05
CA LEU A 127 -10.03 -6.48 -8.82
C LEU A 127 -10.71 -7.84 -9.01
N LEU A 128 -11.80 -7.90 -9.77
CA LEU A 128 -12.43 -9.17 -10.12
C LEU A 128 -11.48 -10.05 -10.94
N GLU A 129 -10.73 -9.48 -11.88
CA GLU A 129 -9.70 -10.20 -12.62
C GLU A 129 -8.60 -10.73 -11.68
N ALA A 130 -8.15 -9.91 -10.72
CA ALA A 130 -7.16 -10.32 -9.72
C ALA A 130 -7.67 -11.47 -8.82
N ILE A 131 -8.95 -11.43 -8.41
CA ILE A 131 -9.62 -12.51 -7.67
C ILE A 131 -9.70 -13.78 -8.51
N ASN A 132 -10.02 -13.68 -9.79
CA ASN A 132 -10.07 -14.86 -10.67
C ASN A 132 -8.70 -15.56 -10.81
N ILE A 133 -7.60 -14.81 -10.71
CA ILE A 133 -6.24 -15.37 -10.74
C ILE A 133 -5.88 -16.00 -9.39
N GLN A 134 -6.23 -15.34 -8.27
CA GLN A 134 -5.98 -15.84 -6.92
C GLN A 134 -7.23 -15.72 -6.04
N PRO A 135 -8.14 -16.71 -6.06
CA PRO A 135 -9.46 -16.62 -5.43
C PRO A 135 -9.45 -16.51 -3.90
N MET A 136 -8.39 -17.00 -3.26
CA MET A 136 -8.20 -16.96 -1.80
C MET A 136 -7.05 -16.03 -1.41
N ASN A 137 -6.84 -14.95 -2.16
CA ASN A 137 -5.92 -13.88 -1.77
C ASN A 137 -6.71 -12.76 -1.07
N TYR A 138 -6.34 -12.50 0.18
CA TYR A 138 -6.93 -11.44 1.00
C TYR A 138 -6.92 -10.05 0.33
N PHE A 139 -5.81 -9.65 -0.29
CA PHE A 139 -5.63 -8.27 -0.79
C PHE A 139 -6.65 -7.86 -1.87
N PRO A 140 -6.82 -8.61 -2.98
CA PRO A 140 -7.81 -8.27 -3.99
C PRO A 140 -9.24 -8.46 -3.49
N LEU A 141 -9.52 -9.47 -2.64
CA LEU A 141 -10.83 -9.63 -2.01
C LEU A 141 -11.21 -8.41 -1.17
N TYR A 142 -10.29 -7.93 -0.34
CA TYR A 142 -10.50 -6.74 0.48
C TYR A 142 -10.71 -5.48 -0.37
N GLY A 143 -9.87 -5.26 -1.39
CA GLY A 143 -10.03 -4.13 -2.31
C GLY A 143 -11.38 -4.17 -3.04
N PHE A 144 -11.82 -5.37 -3.44
CA PHE A 144 -13.10 -5.57 -4.12
C PHE A 144 -14.27 -5.29 -3.18
N GLY A 145 -14.24 -5.82 -1.95
CA GLY A 145 -15.25 -5.52 -0.93
C GLY A 145 -15.37 -4.02 -0.66
N ARG A 146 -14.25 -3.29 -0.55
CA ARG A 146 -14.25 -1.83 -0.39
C ARG A 146 -14.86 -1.10 -1.59
N THR A 147 -14.66 -1.62 -2.80
CA THR A 147 -15.27 -1.06 -4.02
C THR A 147 -16.77 -1.28 -4.03
N LEU A 148 -17.22 -2.49 -3.70
CA LEU A 148 -18.65 -2.83 -3.60
C LEU A 148 -19.36 -2.01 -2.52
N LEU A 149 -18.74 -1.84 -1.35
CA LEU A 149 -19.28 -1.05 -0.25
C LEU A 149 -19.55 0.40 -0.69
N VAL A 150 -18.54 1.04 -1.30
CA VAL A 150 -18.66 2.43 -1.76
C VAL A 150 -19.63 2.56 -2.95
N ALA A 151 -19.75 1.51 -3.77
CA ALA A 151 -20.75 1.44 -4.84
C ALA A 151 -22.19 1.23 -4.31
N GLY A 152 -22.39 1.05 -3.00
CA GLY A 152 -23.70 0.78 -2.40
C GLY A 152 -24.16 -0.68 -2.51
N GLN A 153 -23.29 -1.59 -2.97
CA GLN A 153 -23.59 -3.01 -3.15
C GLN A 153 -23.32 -3.79 -1.85
N TYR A 154 -24.04 -3.44 -0.78
CA TYR A 154 -23.73 -3.84 0.60
C TYR A 154 -23.75 -5.35 0.85
N GLU A 155 -24.71 -6.08 0.27
CA GLU A 155 -24.78 -7.54 0.41
C GLU A 155 -23.55 -8.23 -0.19
N GLN A 156 -23.16 -7.85 -1.39
CA GLN A 156 -21.97 -8.41 -2.06
C GLN A 156 -20.69 -7.99 -1.34
N ALA A 157 -20.64 -6.76 -0.82
CA ALA A 157 -19.52 -6.28 -0.02
C ALA A 157 -19.34 -7.15 1.24
N LEU A 158 -20.42 -7.38 1.99
CA LEU A 158 -20.43 -8.22 3.19
C LEU A 158 -19.92 -9.64 2.90
N GLN A 159 -20.45 -10.30 1.88
CA GLN A 159 -19.99 -11.63 1.48
C GLN A 159 -18.51 -11.64 1.07
N THR A 160 -18.06 -10.59 0.37
CA THR A 160 -16.68 -10.46 -0.07
C THR A 160 -15.73 -10.25 1.10
N PHE A 161 -16.08 -9.42 2.09
CA PHE A 161 -15.26 -9.23 3.29
C PHE A 161 -15.19 -10.49 4.15
N GLN A 162 -16.28 -11.25 4.26
CA GLN A 162 -16.26 -12.54 4.93
C GLN A 162 -15.30 -13.52 4.25
N LYS A 163 -15.29 -13.58 2.90
CA LYS A 163 -14.30 -14.36 2.14
C LYS A 163 -12.88 -13.84 2.35
N ALA A 164 -12.67 -12.52 2.34
CA ALA A 164 -11.36 -11.91 2.60
C ALA A 164 -10.83 -12.34 3.99
N ARG A 165 -11.69 -12.38 5.00
CA ARG A 165 -11.34 -12.85 6.35
C ARG A 165 -10.99 -14.34 6.35
N GLN A 166 -11.75 -15.19 5.65
CA GLN A 166 -11.42 -16.61 5.49
C GLN A 166 -10.07 -16.83 4.77
N ALA A 167 -9.70 -15.93 3.87
CA ALA A 167 -8.41 -15.92 3.17
C ALA A 167 -7.22 -15.41 4.02
N GLY A 168 -7.40 -15.24 5.34
CA GLY A 168 -6.36 -14.75 6.25
C GLY A 168 -6.42 -13.24 6.52
N GLY A 169 -7.52 -12.57 6.15
CA GLY A 169 -7.75 -11.17 6.45
C GLY A 169 -7.74 -10.87 7.94
N HIS A 170 -7.18 -9.71 8.29
CA HIS A 170 -6.92 -9.32 9.67
C HIS A 170 -8.11 -8.57 10.30
N ASP A 171 -7.95 -8.14 11.54
CA ASP A 171 -9.00 -7.50 12.36
C ASP A 171 -9.67 -6.28 11.70
N ILE A 172 -8.99 -5.62 10.75
CA ILE A 172 -9.54 -4.47 10.00
C ILE A 172 -10.86 -4.84 9.31
N THR A 173 -11.00 -6.09 8.85
CA THR A 173 -12.20 -6.57 8.15
C THR A 173 -13.47 -6.50 9.00
N TYR A 174 -13.37 -6.48 10.33
CA TYR A 174 -14.53 -6.36 11.21
C TYR A 174 -15.25 -5.01 11.03
N PHE A 175 -14.50 -3.93 10.80
CA PHE A 175 -15.10 -2.62 10.53
C PHE A 175 -15.91 -2.64 9.24
N ASP A 176 -15.35 -3.17 8.16
CA ASP A 176 -16.01 -3.17 6.87
C ASP A 176 -17.20 -4.15 6.80
N ILE A 177 -17.12 -5.27 7.52
CA ILE A 177 -18.26 -6.19 7.72
C ILE A 177 -19.37 -5.46 8.47
N GLY A 178 -19.03 -4.75 9.55
CA GLY A 178 -20.00 -4.02 10.36
C GLY A 178 -20.67 -2.88 9.60
N GLU A 179 -19.89 -2.09 8.86
CA GLU A 179 -20.36 -1.01 8.00
C GLU A 179 -21.26 -1.54 6.87
N SER A 180 -20.84 -2.62 6.20
CA SER A 180 -21.67 -3.26 5.16
C SER A 180 -22.99 -3.80 5.72
N ALA A 181 -22.96 -4.45 6.89
CA ALA A 181 -24.15 -4.98 7.54
C ALA A 181 -25.10 -3.88 8.01
N TYR A 182 -24.56 -2.75 8.51
CA TYR A 182 -25.35 -1.59 8.92
C TYR A 182 -26.16 -1.04 7.75
N TYR A 183 -25.50 -0.78 6.62
CA TYR A 183 -26.19 -0.26 5.43
C TYR A 183 -27.12 -1.28 4.75
N LEU A 184 -26.90 -2.57 4.98
CA LEU A 184 -27.82 -3.64 4.57
C LEU A 184 -29.07 -3.70 5.47
N GLY A 185 -29.03 -3.13 6.68
CA GLY A 185 -30.09 -3.18 7.69
C GLY A 185 -29.96 -4.34 8.69
N ASP A 186 -28.90 -5.14 8.61
CA ASP A 186 -28.60 -6.20 9.58
C ASP A 186 -27.90 -5.62 10.81
N MET A 187 -28.71 -5.03 11.70
CA MET A 187 -28.24 -4.36 12.92
C MET A 187 -27.55 -5.32 13.90
N THR A 188 -27.94 -6.60 13.89
CA THR A 188 -27.31 -7.62 14.73
C THR A 188 -25.86 -7.86 14.33
N THR A 189 -25.63 -8.23 13.06
CA THR A 189 -24.29 -8.47 12.54
C THR A 189 -23.46 -7.19 12.56
N ALA A 190 -24.07 -6.04 12.26
CA ALA A 190 -23.41 -4.74 12.31
C ALA A 190 -22.80 -4.47 13.69
N ARG A 191 -23.61 -4.55 14.75
CA ARG A 191 -23.17 -4.27 16.11
C ARG A 191 -22.06 -5.20 16.56
N GLU A 192 -22.22 -6.50 16.32
CA GLU A 192 -21.21 -7.50 16.71
C GLU A 192 -19.88 -7.25 16.01
N ALA A 193 -19.89 -7.04 14.69
CA ALA A 193 -18.68 -6.82 13.91
C ALA A 193 -17.99 -5.51 14.29
N LEU A 194 -18.75 -4.40 14.46
CA LEU A 194 -18.17 -3.11 14.86
C LEU A 194 -17.51 -3.19 16.26
N ASN A 195 -18.16 -3.84 17.23
CA ASN A 195 -17.59 -4.03 18.57
C ASN A 195 -16.33 -4.91 18.56
N MET A 196 -16.30 -5.95 17.73
CA MET A 196 -15.11 -6.78 17.52
C MET A 196 -13.96 -5.97 16.92
N GLY A 197 -14.25 -5.12 15.93
CA GLY A 197 -13.27 -4.21 15.33
C GLY A 197 -12.70 -3.22 16.36
N LEU A 198 -13.55 -2.62 17.19
CA LEU A 198 -13.14 -1.66 18.23
C LEU A 198 -12.25 -2.29 19.32
N THR A 199 -12.49 -3.55 19.67
CA THR A 199 -11.67 -4.27 20.67
C THR A 199 -10.24 -4.51 20.16
N ARG A 200 -10.06 -4.59 18.84
CA ARG A 200 -8.79 -4.90 18.16
C ARG A 200 -8.15 -3.68 17.51
N ALA A 201 -8.75 -2.51 17.66
CA ALA A 201 -8.31 -1.30 17.00
C ALA A 201 -6.94 -0.83 17.52
N THR A 202 -6.08 -0.42 16.60
CA THR A 202 -4.88 0.38 16.89
C THR A 202 -5.02 1.68 16.10
N ASP A 203 -5.01 2.83 16.79
CA ASP A 203 -4.88 4.24 16.34
C ASP A 203 -5.41 4.72 14.96
N ASP A 204 -6.21 3.94 14.22
CA ASP A 204 -6.88 4.40 12.99
C ASP A 204 -8.10 5.23 13.36
N ASP A 205 -7.87 6.54 13.51
CA ASP A 205 -8.88 7.52 13.91
C ASP A 205 -10.15 7.44 13.06
N ASN A 206 -10.03 7.22 11.75
CA ASN A 206 -11.17 7.30 10.84
C ASN A 206 -12.07 6.07 10.93
N ARG A 207 -11.50 4.85 10.87
CA ARG A 207 -12.32 3.64 10.97
C ARG A 207 -12.95 3.49 12.35
N VAL A 208 -12.20 3.82 13.39
CA VAL A 208 -12.70 3.81 14.77
C VAL A 208 -13.83 4.82 14.94
N TRP A 209 -13.67 6.04 14.40
CA TRP A 209 -14.72 7.04 14.41
C TRP A 209 -15.97 6.55 13.68
N MET A 210 -15.83 6.03 12.46
CA MET A 210 -16.97 5.51 11.68
C MET A 210 -17.71 4.42 12.46
N ALA A 211 -16.99 3.45 13.03
CA ALA A 211 -17.60 2.39 13.81
C ALA A 211 -18.41 2.92 15.01
N ARG A 212 -17.84 3.88 15.74
CA ARG A 212 -18.53 4.53 16.87
C ARG A 212 -19.73 5.34 16.41
N ALA A 213 -19.61 6.06 15.31
CA ALA A 213 -20.70 6.84 14.72
C ALA A 213 -21.87 5.94 14.36
N LEU A 214 -21.62 4.83 13.65
CA LEU A 214 -22.66 3.85 13.30
C LEU A 214 -23.32 3.23 14.54
N LEU A 215 -22.55 2.86 15.57
CA LEU A 215 -23.12 2.38 16.84
C LEU A 215 -24.01 3.44 17.51
N CYS A 216 -23.57 4.70 17.56
CA CYS A 216 -24.37 5.81 18.09
C CYS A 216 -25.66 6.01 17.29
N MET A 217 -25.62 5.89 15.96
CA MET A 217 -26.81 5.94 15.11
C MET A 217 -27.81 4.83 15.44
N MET A 218 -27.32 3.61 15.69
CA MET A 218 -28.16 2.47 16.11
C MET A 218 -28.76 2.68 17.50
N ASP A 219 -28.03 3.34 18.39
CA ASP A 219 -28.43 3.63 19.77
C ASP A 219 -29.17 4.97 19.93
N GLN A 220 -29.42 5.69 18.83
CA GLN A 220 -30.00 7.05 18.83
C GLN A 220 -29.30 8.00 19.81
N SER A 221 -27.97 7.86 19.89
CA SER A 221 -27.11 8.60 20.80
C SER A 221 -26.30 9.66 20.04
N PRO A 222 -25.82 10.72 20.71
CA PRO A 222 -25.00 11.75 20.06
C PRO A 222 -23.76 11.15 19.38
N LEU A 223 -23.44 11.66 18.20
CA LEU A 223 -22.31 11.21 17.42
C LEU A 223 -20.96 11.60 18.08
N PRO A 224 -19.91 10.77 17.97
CA PRO A 224 -18.61 11.06 18.56
C PRO A 224 -17.94 12.25 17.86
N PRO A 225 -17.15 13.07 18.57
CA PRO A 225 -16.49 14.23 17.97
C PRO A 225 -15.53 13.81 16.85
N LEU A 226 -15.49 14.61 15.77
CA LEU A 226 -14.52 14.50 14.68
C LEU A 226 -13.33 15.44 14.90
N THR A 227 -12.12 14.93 14.69
CA THR A 227 -10.93 15.79 14.50
C THR A 227 -11.03 16.54 13.17
N ASP A 228 -10.30 17.65 13.02
CA ASP A 228 -10.29 18.40 11.76
C ASP A 228 -9.78 17.56 10.58
N ALA A 229 -8.77 16.71 10.83
CA ALA A 229 -8.23 15.80 9.83
C ALA A 229 -9.26 14.74 9.40
N SER A 230 -9.96 14.12 10.36
CA SER A 230 -11.02 13.14 10.08
C SER A 230 -12.20 13.79 9.35
N ARG A 231 -12.60 15.00 9.75
CA ARG A 231 -13.66 15.75 9.08
C ARG A 231 -13.31 16.05 7.63
N ALA A 232 -12.09 16.54 7.37
CA ALA A 232 -11.60 16.79 6.01
C ALA A 232 -11.59 15.51 5.17
N TYR A 233 -11.11 14.40 5.74
CA TYR A 233 -11.12 13.09 5.09
C TYR A 233 -12.53 12.64 4.70
N TRP A 234 -13.48 12.59 5.66
CA TRP A 234 -14.83 12.12 5.40
C TRP A 234 -15.61 13.04 4.47
N THR A 235 -15.39 14.35 4.55
CA THR A 235 -15.99 15.32 3.61
C THR A 235 -15.50 15.07 2.18
N ALA A 236 -14.20 14.81 2.00
CA ALA A 236 -13.64 14.47 0.69
C ALA A 236 -14.19 13.15 0.15
N GLN A 237 -14.36 12.13 1.01
CA GLN A 237 -14.98 10.85 0.61
C GLN A 237 -16.44 11.01 0.22
N ALA A 238 -17.23 11.77 1.00
CA ALA A 238 -18.63 12.06 0.69
C ALA A 238 -18.77 12.73 -0.68
N HIS A 239 -17.95 13.75 -0.96
CA HIS A 239 -17.95 14.43 -2.25
C HIS A 239 -17.49 13.52 -3.40
N LEU A 240 -16.41 12.75 -3.22
CA LEU A 240 -15.89 11.86 -4.25
C LEU A 240 -16.93 10.81 -4.68
N PHE A 241 -17.72 10.32 -3.72
CA PHE A 241 -18.73 9.29 -3.95
C PHE A 241 -20.16 9.81 -3.87
N ALA A 242 -20.39 11.11 -4.06
CA ALA A 242 -21.71 11.73 -3.94
C ALA A 242 -22.76 11.15 -4.90
N HIS A 243 -22.31 10.46 -5.95
CA HIS A 243 -23.15 9.77 -6.93
C HIS A 243 -23.56 8.35 -6.48
N THR A 244 -23.12 7.88 -5.31
CA THR A 244 -23.46 6.56 -4.77
C THR A 244 -24.28 6.68 -3.49
N PRO A 245 -25.07 5.65 -3.15
CA PRO A 245 -25.79 5.62 -1.87
C PRO A 245 -24.87 5.77 -0.65
N TYR A 246 -23.61 5.31 -0.78
CA TYR A 246 -22.61 5.44 0.27
C TYR A 246 -22.22 6.91 0.50
N GLY A 247 -21.97 7.68 -0.58
CA GLY A 247 -21.63 9.10 -0.44
C GLY A 247 -22.79 9.93 0.08
N GLU A 248 -24.02 9.62 -0.35
CA GLU A 248 -25.24 10.23 0.19
C GLU A 248 -25.37 9.98 1.71
N ALA A 249 -25.16 8.74 2.15
CA ALA A 249 -25.18 8.39 3.57
C ALA A 249 -24.10 9.12 4.37
N LEU A 250 -22.88 9.27 3.83
CA LEU A 250 -21.82 10.06 4.46
C LEU A 250 -22.21 11.54 4.59
N HIS A 251 -22.86 12.12 3.58
CA HIS A 251 -23.33 13.50 3.66
C HIS A 251 -24.35 13.71 4.78
N VAL A 252 -25.30 12.77 4.94
CA VAL A 252 -26.28 12.81 6.04
C VAL A 252 -25.58 12.71 7.39
N LEU A 253 -24.69 11.72 7.56
CA LEU A 253 -23.95 11.50 8.81
C LEU A 253 -23.12 12.73 9.22
N LEU A 254 -22.45 13.38 8.25
CA LEU A 254 -21.66 14.58 8.52
C LEU A 254 -22.53 15.80 8.83
N ALA A 255 -23.73 15.90 8.25
CA ALA A 255 -24.67 16.98 8.55
C ALA A 255 -25.24 16.86 9.97
N GLU A 256 -25.56 15.64 10.43
CA GLU A 256 -26.00 15.38 11.80
C GLU A 256 -24.92 15.73 12.82
N GLN A 257 -23.65 15.43 12.52
CA GLN A 257 -22.51 15.78 13.36
C GLN A 257 -22.31 17.30 13.56
N MET A 258 -22.80 18.13 12.62
CA MET A 258 -22.75 19.59 12.76
C MET A 258 -23.88 20.13 13.64
N GLN A 259 -24.92 19.33 13.87
CA GLN A 259 -26.09 19.69 14.68
C GLN A 259 -25.99 19.18 16.12
N SER A 260 -25.19 18.13 16.37
CA SER A 260 -24.86 17.55 17.68
C SER A 260 -23.80 18.34 18.44
#